data_AF-R4YY13-F1
#
_entry.id   AF-R4YY13-F1
#
_cell.length_a   1.000
_cell.length_b   1.000
_cell.length_c   1.000
_cell.angle_alpha   90.00
_cell.angle_beta   90.00
_cell.angle_gamma   90.00
#
_symmetry.space_group_name_H-M   'P 1'
#
loop_
_entity.id
_entity.type
_entity.pdbx_description
1 polymer ?
#
loop_
_entity_poly.entity_id
_entity_poly.type
_entity_poly.pdbx_seq_one_letter_code
_entity_poly.pdbx_strand_id
1 'polypeptide(L)'
;MFEPDRWVEHLDAHRISYVLVGGYGATFHGAQRPTYDIDVVPAWDLENLARLCDALRAVDGVLHNRATRRRRRSHARSAHRT
;
A
#
# COMPACT_ATOMS: atom_id res chain seq x y z
N MET A 1 -10.71 -16.27 -0.04
CA MET A 1 -9.46 -16.87 0.48
C MET A 1 -8.38 -15.79 0.41
N PHE A 2 -7.43 -15.76 1.35
CA PHE A 2 -6.31 -14.81 1.29
C PHE A 2 -5.21 -15.42 0.40
N GLU A 3 -4.85 -14.70 -0.67
CA GLU A 3 -3.87 -15.13 -1.68
C GLU A 3 -2.71 -14.12 -1.72
N PRO A 4 -1.80 -14.14 -0.73
CA PRO A 4 -0.73 -13.15 -0.63
C PRO A 4 0.25 -13.20 -1.81
N ASP A 5 0.52 -14.39 -2.35
CA ASP A 5 1.49 -14.59 -3.42
C ASP A 5 1.11 -13.86 -4.70
N ARG A 6 -0.19 -13.76 -5.00
CA ARG A 6 -0.70 -12.97 -6.14
C ARG A 6 -0.25 -11.50 -6.06
N TRP A 7 -0.17 -10.94 -4.85
CA TRP A 7 0.26 -9.55 -4.68
C TRP A 7 1.78 -9.40 -4.81
N VAL A 8 2.55 -10.38 -4.33
CA VAL A 8 4.01 -10.43 -4.52
C VAL A 8 4.34 -10.54 -6.01
N GLU A 9 3.72 -11.48 -6.72
CA GLU A 9 3.86 -11.65 -8.17
C GLU A 9 3.49 -10.38 -8.95
N HIS A 10 2.43 -9.69 -8.54
CA HIS A 10 2.02 -8.43 -9.15
C HIS A 10 3.07 -7.32 -8.99
N LEU A 11 3.68 -7.20 -7.81
CA LEU A 11 4.73 -6.22 -7.55
C LEU A 11 6.02 -6.56 -8.34
N ASP A 12 6.36 -7.85 -8.41
CA ASP A 12 7.53 -8.35 -9.14
C ASP A 12 7.38 -8.15 -10.65
N ALA A 13 6.18 -8.38 -11.20
CA ALA A 13 5.87 -8.12 -12.60
C ALA A 13 6.06 -6.63 -12.98
N HIS A 14 5.83 -5.71 -12.05
CA HIS A 14 6.08 -4.28 -12.21
C HIS A 14 7.54 -3.87 -11.93
N ARG A 15 8.41 -4.82 -11.60
CA ARG A 15 9.84 -4.60 -11.29
C ARG A 15 10.04 -3.57 -10.18
N ILE A 16 9.24 -3.68 -9.12
CA ILE A 16 9.36 -2.84 -7.94
C ILE A 16 10.44 -3.43 -7.03
N SER A 17 11.38 -2.61 -6.58
CA SER A 17 12.32 -2.94 -5.51
C SER A 17 11.66 -2.64 -4.16
N TYR A 18 11.45 -3.68 -3.35
CA TYR A 18 10.82 -3.57 -2.05
C TYR A 18 11.33 -4.65 -1.09
N VAL A 19 11.09 -4.43 0.21
CA VAL A 19 11.23 -5.45 1.25
C VAL A 19 9.83 -5.78 1.75
N LEU A 20 9.50 -7.07 1.79
CA LEU A 20 8.28 -7.54 2.45
C LEU A 20 8.46 -7.48 3.97
N VAL A 21 7.50 -6.87 4.65
CA VAL A 21 7.49 -6.69 6.10
C VAL A 21 6.13 -7.12 6.67
N GLY A 22 5.85 -6.74 7.92
CA GLY A 22 4.54 -6.95 8.54
C GLY A 22 4.24 -8.41 8.87
N GLY A 23 2.95 -8.72 9.02
CA GLY A 23 2.49 -10.04 9.46
C GLY A 23 2.89 -11.15 8.49
N TYR A 24 2.73 -10.92 7.18
CA TYR A 24 3.07 -11.92 6.17
C TYR A 24 4.58 -12.16 6.11
N GLY A 25 5.40 -11.10 6.10
CA GLY A 25 6.86 -11.22 6.17
C GLY A 25 7.35 -11.94 7.44
N ALA A 26 6.69 -11.75 8.58
CA ALA A 26 7.05 -12.44 9.82
C ALA A 26 6.82 -13.96 9.76
N THR A 27 5.95 -14.45 8.89
CA THR A 27 5.71 -15.91 8.73
C THR A 27 6.96 -16.64 8.21
N PHE A 28 7.77 -15.98 7.39
CA PHE A 28 9.07 -16.52 6.93
C PHE A 28 10.10 -16.68 8.06
N HIS A 29 9.84 -16.08 9.22
CA HIS A 29 10.62 -16.22 10.44
C HIS A 29 9.90 -17.06 11.52
N GLY A 30 8.87 -17.81 11.14
CA GLY A 30 8.17 -18.76 12.02
C GLY A 30 6.97 -18.19 12.78
N ALA A 31 6.59 -16.92 12.57
CA ALA A 31 5.40 -16.37 13.21
C ALA A 31 4.11 -17.09 12.74
N GLN A 32 3.20 -17.38 13.67
CA GLN A 32 1.93 -18.08 13.41
C GLN A 32 0.70 -17.16 13.60
N ARG A 33 0.89 -15.83 13.51
CA ARG A 33 -0.20 -14.87 13.69
C ARG A 33 -0.99 -14.75 12.38
N PRO A 34 -2.33 -14.89 12.40
CA PRO A 34 -3.15 -14.63 11.22
C PRO A 34 -2.99 -13.18 10.74
N THR A 35 -2.89 -13.00 9.42
CA THR A 35 -2.86 -11.72 8.72
C THR A 35 -3.62 -11.88 7.41
N TYR A 36 -4.15 -10.79 6.87
CA TYR A 36 -4.98 -10.83 5.65
C TYR A 36 -4.58 -9.73 4.66
N ASP A 37 -3.36 -9.23 4.82
CA ASP A 37 -2.72 -8.15 4.10
C ASP A 37 -1.24 -8.48 3.89
N ILE A 38 -0.62 -7.75 2.96
CA ILE A 38 0.84 -7.70 2.82
C ILE A 38 1.29 -6.26 3.05
N ASP A 39 2.42 -6.11 3.72
CA ASP A 39 3.07 -4.82 3.92
C ASP A 39 4.42 -4.83 3.22
N VAL A 40 4.73 -3.77 2.49
CA VAL A 40 6.02 -3.61 1.81
C VAL A 40 6.64 -2.26 2.11
N VAL A 41 7.97 -2.23 2.20
CA VAL A 41 8.75 -1.00 2.20
C VAL A 41 9.44 -0.87 0.85
N PRO A 42 8.97 0.00 -0.05
CA PRO A 42 9.62 0.21 -1.35
C PRO A 42 10.92 1.00 -1.18
N ALA A 43 11.88 0.77 -2.08
CA ALA A 43 12.99 1.71 -2.26
C ALA A 43 12.45 3.11 -2.61
N TRP A 44 13.04 4.15 -2.02
CA TRP A 44 12.50 5.52 -2.03
C TRP A 44 13.06 6.40 -3.17
N ASP A 45 13.33 5.79 -4.32
CA ASP A 45 13.68 6.51 -5.54
C ASP A 45 12.44 6.76 -6.41
N LEU A 46 12.48 7.84 -7.19
CA LEU A 46 11.31 8.31 -7.95
C LEU A 46 10.85 7.29 -9.01
N GLU A 47 11.77 6.55 -9.61
CA GLU A 47 11.43 5.56 -10.65
C GLU A 47 10.69 4.37 -10.04
N ASN A 48 11.20 3.83 -8.93
CA ASN A 48 10.55 2.75 -8.20
C ASN A 48 9.17 3.16 -7.65
N LEU A 49 9.05 4.38 -7.12
CA LEU A 49 7.78 4.92 -6.65
C LEU A 49 6.78 5.14 -7.80
N ALA A 50 7.24 5.51 -9.00
CA ALA A 50 6.38 5.59 -10.18
C ALA A 50 5.83 4.21 -10.57
N ARG A 51 6.70 3.18 -10.63
CA ARG A 51 6.28 1.78 -10.87
C ARG A 51 5.28 1.30 -9.83
N LEU A 52 5.49 1.63 -8.56
CA LEU A 52 4.54 1.33 -7.49
C LEU A 52 3.18 2.01 -7.71
N CYS A 53 3.17 3.28 -8.12
CA CYS A 53 1.92 3.97 -8.45
C CYS A 53 1.17 3.28 -9.60
N ASP A 54 1.89 2.84 -10.64
CA ASP A 54 1.29 2.16 -11.79
C ASP A 54 0.76 0.77 -11.41
N ALA A 55 1.51 0.01 -10.61
CA ALA A 55 1.06 -1.26 -10.07
C ALA A 55 -0.21 -1.12 -9.24
N LEU A 56 -0.31 -0.09 -8.39
CA LEU A 56 -1.53 0.18 -7.62
C LEU A 56 -2.71 0.54 -8.53
N ARG A 57 -2.50 1.39 -9.54
CA ARG A 57 -3.56 1.77 -10.49
C ARG A 57 -4.08 0.58 -11.29
N ALA A 58 -3.22 -0.37 -11.64
CA ALA A 58 -3.60 -1.57 -12.40
C ALA A 58 -4.62 -2.47 -11.68
N VAL A 59 -4.77 -2.29 -10.36
CA VAL A 59 -5.71 -3.05 -9.50
C VAL A 59 -6.73 -2.14 -8.82
N ASP A 60 -6.99 -0.96 -9.40
CA ASP A 60 -7.87 0.08 -8.85
C ASP A 60 -7.51 0.53 -7.43
N GLY A 61 -6.22 0.39 -7.07
CA GLY A 61 -5.65 0.82 -5.81
C GLY A 61 -5.61 2.34 -5.67
N VAL A 62 -5.95 2.83 -4.48
CA VAL A 62 -5.96 4.27 -4.18
C VAL A 62 -4.83 4.64 -3.24
N LEU A 63 -4.05 5.65 -3.60
CA LEU A 63 -3.02 6.20 -2.73
C LEU A 63 -3.63 6.89 -1.50
N HIS A 64 -3.43 6.32 -0.31
CA HIS A 64 -3.87 6.92 0.95
C HIS A 64 -2.77 7.79 1.57
N ASN A 65 -2.68 9.06 1.15
CA ASN A 65 -1.79 10.01 1.80
C ASN A 65 -2.47 10.69 3.00
N ARG A 66 -1.92 10.54 4.22
CA ARG A 66 -2.45 11.22 5.42
C ARG A 66 -2.39 12.75 5.33
N ALA A 67 -1.46 13.33 4.57
CA ALA A 67 -1.34 14.78 4.38
C ALA A 67 -2.54 15.38 3.60
N THR A 68 -3.08 14.65 2.61
CA THR A 68 -4.25 15.10 1.82
C THR A 68 -5.57 14.98 2.60
N ARG A 69 -5.63 14.13 3.62
CA ARG A 69 -6.83 13.92 4.46
C ARG A 69 -7.17 15.14 5.34
N ARG A 70 -6.17 15.93 5.74
CA ARG A 70 -6.36 17.13 6.57
C ARG A 70 -7.01 18.31 5.80
N ARG A 71 -6.77 18.42 4.48
CA ARG A 71 -7.35 19.46 3.61
C ARG A 71 -8.84 19.25 3.30
N ARG A 72 -9.32 18.00 3.23
CA ARG A 72 -10.73 17.70 2.95
C ARG A 72 -11.65 17.89 4.16
N ARG A 73 -11.15 17.68 5.39
CA ARG A 73 -11.95 17.90 6.62
C ARG A 73 -12.14 19.38 6.98
N SER A 74 -11.26 20.27 6.52
CA SER A 74 -11.42 21.72 6.76
C SER A 74 -12.49 22.37 5.87
N HIS A 75 -12.68 21.88 4.64
CA HIS A 75 -13.72 22.43 3.74
C HIS A 75 -15.14 21.96 4.08
N ALA A 76 -15.30 20.75 4.62
CA ALA A 76 -16.61 20.20 4.97
C ALA A 76 -17.25 20.84 6.23
N ARG A 77 -16.49 21.58 7.05
CA ARG A 77 -17.02 22.23 8.27
C ARG A 77 -17.54 23.66 8.07
N SER A 78 -17.39 24.24 6.89
CA SER A 78 -17.84 25.62 6.62
C SER A 78 -19.29 25.71 6.10
N ALA A 79 -19.96 24.59 5.81
CA ALA A 79 -21.27 24.58 5.15
C ALA A 79 -22.47 24.30 6.08
N HIS A 80 -22.31 24.42 7.40
CA HIS A 80 -23.38 24.15 8.37
C HIS A 80 -23.49 25.19 9.48
N ARG A 81 -23.27 26.46 9.12
CA ARG A 81 -23.51 27.60 10.00
C ARG A 81 -24.23 28.69 9.21
N THR A 82 -25.52 28.49 8.98
CA THR A 82 -26.48 29.54 8.65
C THR A 82 -27.83 29.10 9.20
#